data_AF-A0A261A5E6-F1
#
_entry.id   AF-A0A261A5E6-F1
#
_cell.length_a   1.000
_cell.length_b   1.000
_cell.length_c   1.000
_cell.angle_alpha   90.00
_cell.angle_beta   90.00
_cell.angle_gamma   90.00
#
_symmetry.space_group_name_H-M   'P 1'
#
loop_
_entity.id
_entity.type
_entity.pdbx_description
1 polymer ?
#
loop_
_entity_poly.entity_id
_entity_poly.type
_entity_poly.pdbx_seq_one_letter_code
_entity_poly.pdbx_strand_id
1 'polypeptide(L)'
;MSVASLLDLTSSQVMDCIFEGTLPPSAYQLDPVISNRLFEEYCRIYDIEITKSVMKEICSRLNVTRVDMRHCVVQRSEILILQNQNIESLVMGSLMCLEPKQITGPVTISKLLPSLVSLGIAGRPLNATEFTTLCTCYPNLRNLDISNTNVKDLRGISNLSNLEVLAIGGLEVTDMKEVFELKKLRMPLLSPKPTRIVPFMPPSAP
;
A
#
# COMPACT_ATOMS: atom_id res chain seq x y z
N MET A 1 -14.36 -26.68 -18.73
CA MET A 1 -13.08 -25.96 -18.96
C MET A 1 -13.42 -24.54 -19.39
N SER A 2 -13.05 -23.55 -18.58
CA SER A 2 -13.16 -22.14 -18.97
C SER A 2 -11.94 -21.81 -19.82
N VAL A 3 -12.14 -21.27 -21.02
CA VAL A 3 -11.03 -20.76 -21.85
C VAL A 3 -10.66 -19.39 -21.29
N ALA A 4 -9.36 -19.14 -21.07
CA ALA A 4 -8.87 -17.84 -20.63
C ALA A 4 -9.20 -16.76 -21.68
N SER A 5 -9.43 -15.52 -21.25
CA SER A 5 -9.71 -14.46 -22.21
C SER A 5 -8.48 -14.18 -23.07
N LEU A 6 -8.67 -13.61 -24.27
CA LEU A 6 -7.54 -13.17 -25.11
C LEU A 6 -6.64 -12.21 -24.33
N LEU A 7 -7.23 -11.36 -23.49
CA LEU A 7 -6.51 -10.44 -22.64
C LEU A 7 -5.59 -11.16 -21.65
N ASP A 8 -6.08 -12.20 -20.97
CA ASP A 8 -5.28 -12.98 -20.02
C ASP A 8 -4.13 -13.70 -20.73
N LEU A 9 -4.42 -14.30 -21.90
CA LEU A 9 -3.42 -14.99 -22.72
C LEU A 9 -2.32 -14.03 -23.19
N THR A 10 -2.70 -12.85 -23.67
CA THR A 10 -1.74 -11.82 -24.09
C THR A 10 -0.94 -11.26 -22.91
N SER A 11 -1.56 -11.10 -21.74
CA SER A 11 -0.88 -10.59 -20.55
C SER A 11 0.19 -11.58 -20.08
N SER A 12 -0.14 -12.88 -20.04
CA SER A 12 0.82 -13.95 -19.76
C SER A 12 1.99 -13.91 -20.75
N GLN A 13 1.71 -13.87 -22.05
CA GLN A 13 2.74 -13.87 -23.08
C GLN A 13 3.67 -12.66 -22.99
N VAL A 14 3.12 -11.47 -22.69
CA VAL A 14 3.92 -10.26 -22.49
C VAL A 14 4.82 -10.39 -21.27
N MET A 15 4.32 -10.96 -20.18
CA MET A 15 5.14 -11.22 -18.99
C MET A 15 6.25 -12.22 -19.28
N ASP A 16 5.96 -13.33 -19.96
CA ASP A 16 6.98 -14.30 -20.40
C ASP A 16 8.08 -13.60 -21.23
N CYS A 17 7.69 -12.75 -22.20
CA CYS A 17 8.66 -11.99 -22.99
C CYS A 17 9.51 -11.02 -22.17
N ILE A 18 8.95 -10.40 -21.12
CA ILE A 18 9.70 -9.56 -20.19
C ILE A 18 10.74 -10.39 -19.43
N PHE A 19 10.35 -11.57 -18.93
CA PHE A 19 11.27 -12.45 -18.18
C PHE A 19 12.37 -13.05 -19.02
N GLU A 20 12.04 -13.47 -20.23
CA GLU A 20 13.02 -14.02 -21.16
C GLU A 20 13.92 -12.93 -21.76
N GLY A 21 13.63 -11.66 -21.52
CA GLY A 21 14.31 -10.53 -22.16
C GLY A 21 14.08 -10.47 -23.67
N THR A 22 13.04 -11.15 -24.16
CA THR A 22 12.67 -11.23 -25.58
C THR A 22 11.68 -10.15 -25.99
N LEU A 23 11.12 -9.40 -25.03
CA LEU A 23 10.28 -8.25 -25.32
C LEU A 23 11.09 -7.25 -26.17
N PRO A 24 10.61 -6.90 -27.38
CA PRO A 24 11.34 -5.99 -28.26
C PRO A 24 11.68 -4.69 -27.53
N PRO A 25 12.91 -4.16 -27.67
CA PRO A 25 13.24 -2.85 -27.15
C PRO A 25 12.36 -1.84 -27.88
N SER A 26 11.30 -1.40 -27.20
CA SER A 26 10.44 -0.33 -27.68
C SER A 26 10.84 0.95 -26.97
N ALA A 27 10.82 2.08 -27.69
CA ALA A 27 11.01 3.39 -27.09
C ALA A 27 9.79 3.84 -26.26
N TYR A 28 8.75 3.00 -26.18
CA TYR A 28 7.47 3.32 -25.57
C TYR A 28 7.30 2.51 -24.30
N GLN A 29 7.31 3.20 -23.16
CA GLN A 29 6.77 2.61 -21.93
C GLN A 29 5.26 2.46 -22.09
N LEU A 30 4.73 1.31 -21.69
CA LEU A 30 3.29 1.10 -21.61
C LEU A 30 2.69 2.13 -20.65
N ASP A 31 1.47 2.57 -20.94
CA ASP A 31 0.78 3.50 -20.06
C ASP A 31 0.55 2.85 -18.67
N PRO A 32 0.33 3.65 -17.61
CA PRO A 32 0.14 3.14 -16.26
C PRO A 32 -0.99 2.12 -16.11
N VAL A 33 -2.08 2.25 -16.87
CA VAL A 33 -3.25 1.37 -16.74
C VAL A 33 -2.88 -0.03 -17.21
N ILE A 34 -2.24 -0.15 -18.38
CA ILE A 34 -1.80 -1.44 -18.91
C ILE A 34 -0.64 -2.00 -18.06
N SER A 35 0.31 -1.15 -17.65
CA SER A 35 1.44 -1.55 -16.80
C SER A 35 1.00 -2.15 -15.46
N ASN A 36 0.04 -1.51 -14.79
CA ASN A 36 -0.50 -2.02 -13.53
C ASN A 36 -1.23 -3.35 -13.74
N ARG A 37 -2.00 -3.50 -14.82
CA ARG A 37 -2.67 -4.77 -15.14
C ARG A 37 -1.68 -5.91 -15.38
N LEU A 38 -0.62 -5.66 -16.14
CA LEU A 38 0.44 -6.64 -16.37
C LEU A 38 1.14 -7.04 -15.06
N PHE A 39 1.38 -6.08 -14.18
CA PHE A 39 1.94 -6.34 -12.86
C PHE A 39 1.00 -7.19 -11.98
N GLU A 40 -0.30 -6.89 -11.98
CA GLU A 40 -1.31 -7.68 -11.26
C GLU A 40 -1.41 -9.11 -11.80
N GLU A 41 -1.43 -9.28 -13.12
CA GLU A 41 -1.42 -10.61 -13.76
C GLU A 41 -0.13 -11.36 -13.45
N TYR A 42 1.02 -10.68 -13.39
CA TYR A 42 2.26 -11.30 -12.96
C TYR A 42 2.15 -11.90 -11.55
N CYS A 43 1.68 -11.10 -10.60
CA CYS A 43 1.48 -11.56 -9.23
C CYS A 43 0.49 -12.74 -9.16
N ARG A 44 -0.53 -12.77 -10.04
CA ARG A 44 -1.54 -13.82 -10.11
C ARG A 44 -1.03 -15.13 -10.73
N ILE A 45 -0.30 -15.04 -11.85
CA ILE A 45 0.13 -16.19 -12.65
C ILE A 45 1.28 -16.92 -11.96
N TYR A 46 2.25 -16.15 -11.46
CA TYR A 46 3.51 -16.75 -11.05
C TYR A 46 3.53 -17.14 -9.58
N ASP A 47 2.61 -16.67 -8.72
CA ASP A 47 2.47 -17.03 -7.28
C ASP A 47 3.81 -17.09 -6.51
N ILE A 48 4.83 -16.42 -7.03
CA ILE A 48 6.23 -16.51 -6.60
C ILE A 48 6.52 -15.25 -5.80
N GLU A 49 7.26 -15.46 -4.72
CA GLU A 49 7.88 -14.42 -3.93
C GLU A 49 8.59 -13.41 -4.86
N ILE A 50 8.07 -12.19 -4.96
CA ILE A 50 8.61 -11.15 -5.85
C ILE A 50 10.07 -10.91 -5.47
N THR A 51 10.98 -11.48 -6.26
CA THR A 51 12.41 -11.32 -6.02
C THR A 51 12.88 -9.95 -6.49
N LYS A 52 13.99 -9.48 -5.92
CA LYS A 52 14.63 -8.23 -6.33
C LYS A 52 14.90 -8.12 -7.83
N SER A 53 15.37 -9.21 -8.45
CA SER A 53 15.71 -9.24 -9.88
C SER A 53 14.46 -9.09 -10.74
N VAL A 54 13.39 -9.79 -10.39
CA VAL A 54 12.11 -9.69 -11.08
C VAL A 54 11.55 -8.27 -10.95
N MET A 55 11.49 -7.72 -9.74
CA MET A 55 10.97 -6.38 -9.52
C MET A 55 11.75 -5.33 -10.32
N LYS A 56 13.08 -5.51 -10.43
CA LYS A 56 13.93 -4.62 -11.23
C LYS A 56 13.62 -4.70 -12.72
N GLU A 57 13.45 -5.90 -13.28
CA GLU A 57 13.14 -6.06 -14.71
C GLU A 57 11.76 -5.46 -15.02
N ILE A 58 10.74 -5.79 -14.23
CA ILE A 58 9.39 -5.24 -14.35
C ILE A 58 9.42 -3.71 -14.31
N CYS A 59 10.00 -3.12 -13.28
CA CYS A 59 10.08 -1.65 -13.13
C CYS A 59 11.02 -0.99 -14.16
N SER A 60 11.80 -1.75 -14.94
CA SER A 60 12.58 -1.18 -16.05
C SER A 60 11.78 -1.08 -17.35
N ARG A 61 10.73 -1.91 -17.49
CA ARG A 61 9.91 -2.02 -18.71
C ARG A 61 8.53 -1.39 -18.56
N LEU A 62 7.98 -1.39 -17.35
CA LEU A 62 6.63 -0.95 -17.05
C LEU A 62 6.62 0.35 -16.25
N ASN A 63 5.56 1.15 -16.45
CA ASN A 63 5.26 2.33 -15.66
C ASN A 63 4.23 1.96 -14.58
N VAL A 64 4.69 1.29 -13.53
CA VAL A 64 3.81 0.77 -12.48
C VAL A 64 3.54 1.88 -11.46
N THR A 65 2.27 2.18 -11.20
CA THR A 65 1.85 3.16 -10.19
C THR A 65 1.11 2.52 -9.03
N ARG A 66 0.70 1.25 -9.17
CA ARG A 66 -0.05 0.48 -8.16
C ARG A 66 0.65 -0.85 -7.93
N VAL A 67 0.98 -1.10 -6.67
CA VAL A 67 1.76 -2.27 -6.29
C VAL A 67 1.15 -2.93 -5.07
N ASP A 68 0.84 -4.22 -5.17
CA ASP A 68 0.37 -5.04 -4.06
C ASP A 68 1.40 -6.12 -3.74
N MET A 69 1.97 -6.04 -2.55
CA MET A 69 2.94 -6.98 -1.99
C MET A 69 2.45 -7.52 -0.63
N ARG A 70 1.13 -7.60 -0.40
CA ARG A 70 0.59 -8.07 0.89
C ARG A 70 0.98 -9.52 1.22
N HIS A 71 1.23 -10.33 0.19
CA HIS A 71 1.59 -11.74 0.30
C HIS A 71 3.10 -12.01 0.16
N CYS A 72 3.91 -10.96 -0.04
CA CYS A 72 5.34 -11.11 -0.31
C CYS A 72 6.20 -10.74 0.91
N VAL A 73 7.31 -11.45 1.11
CA VAL A 73 8.37 -11.04 2.04
C VAL A 73 9.28 -10.05 1.31
N VAL A 74 8.88 -8.78 1.35
CA VAL A 74 9.64 -7.68 0.75
C VAL A 74 10.86 -7.37 1.63
N GLN A 75 11.98 -6.91 1.07
CA GLN A 75 13.09 -6.30 1.79
C GLN A 75 13.26 -4.83 1.38
N ARG A 76 14.18 -4.13 2.05
CA ARG A 76 14.43 -2.70 1.77
C ARG A 76 14.83 -2.44 0.32
N SER A 77 15.56 -3.38 -0.29
CA SER A 77 16.04 -3.25 -1.66
C SER A 77 14.92 -3.20 -2.69
N GLU A 78 13.81 -3.90 -2.46
CA GLU A 78 12.69 -3.94 -3.39
C GLU A 78 11.89 -2.63 -3.31
N ILE A 79 11.74 -2.06 -2.12
CA ILE A 79 11.14 -0.73 -1.95
C ILE A 79 12.00 0.35 -2.63
N LEU A 80 13.33 0.23 -2.60
CA LEU A 80 14.21 1.15 -3.33
C LEU A 80 14.06 1.05 -4.86
N ILE A 81 13.58 -0.07 -5.40
CA ILE A 81 13.30 -0.17 -6.85
C ILE A 81 12.08 0.67 -7.20
N LEU A 82 11.10 0.73 -6.31
CA LEU A 82 9.87 1.52 -6.49
C LEU A 82 10.10 3.04 -6.54
N GLN A 83 11.21 3.53 -5.98
CA GLN A 83 11.48 4.98 -5.95
C GLN A 83 11.65 5.60 -7.35
N ASN A 84 11.93 4.77 -8.36
CA ASN A 84 12.06 5.18 -9.76
C ASN A 84 10.72 5.21 -10.50
N GLN A 85 9.62 4.90 -9.80
CA GLN A 85 8.27 4.83 -10.33
C GLN A 85 7.39 5.88 -9.66
N ASN A 86 6.29 6.28 -10.31
CA ASN A 86 5.32 7.19 -9.71
C ASN A 86 4.27 6.43 -8.90
N ILE A 87 4.69 5.81 -7.78
CA ILE A 87 3.79 4.97 -6.98
C ILE A 87 2.71 5.82 -6.29
N GLU A 88 1.47 5.57 -6.69
CA GLU A 88 0.26 6.19 -6.13
C GLU A 88 -0.42 5.28 -5.12
N SER A 89 -0.30 3.95 -5.29
CA SER A 89 -0.91 2.96 -4.42
C SER A 89 0.08 1.86 -4.05
N LEU A 90 0.30 1.65 -2.76
CA LEU A 90 1.13 0.57 -2.24
C LEU A 90 0.36 -0.22 -1.19
N VAL A 91 0.30 -1.54 -1.36
CA VAL A 91 -0.12 -2.45 -0.29
C VAL A 91 1.07 -3.32 0.06
N MET A 92 1.39 -3.42 1.35
CA MET A 92 2.53 -4.17 1.82
C MET A 92 2.18 -4.91 3.10
N GLY A 93 2.57 -6.19 3.17
CA GLY A 93 2.29 -7.02 4.35
C GLY A 93 3.28 -6.78 5.49
N SER A 94 4.34 -5.99 5.30
CA SER A 94 5.42 -5.85 6.30
C SER A 94 6.17 -4.54 6.19
N LEU A 95 6.23 -3.75 7.27
CA LEU A 95 7.08 -2.56 7.39
C LEU A 95 8.54 -2.89 7.75
N MET A 96 8.91 -4.16 7.98
CA MET A 96 10.29 -4.55 8.33
C MET A 96 11.34 -4.12 7.29
N CYS A 97 10.93 -3.95 6.02
CA CYS A 97 11.77 -3.43 4.93
C CYS A 97 12.17 -1.96 5.16
N LEU A 98 11.35 -1.26 5.92
CA LEU A 98 11.47 0.15 6.21
C LEU A 98 12.21 0.39 7.51
N GLU A 99 12.27 -0.62 8.38
CA GLU A 99 13.11 -0.61 9.57
C GLU A 99 14.59 -0.67 9.19
N PRO A 100 15.39 0.32 9.60
CA PRO A 100 16.82 0.16 9.59
C PRO A 100 17.21 -0.60 10.87
N LYS A 101 17.90 -1.74 10.74
CA LYS A 101 18.57 -2.40 11.88
C LYS A 101 19.56 -1.50 12.65
N GLN A 102 19.84 -0.27 12.18
CA GLN A 102 20.78 0.68 12.80
C GLN A 102 20.75 2.09 12.17
N ILE A 103 19.60 2.76 12.03
CA ILE A 103 19.61 4.19 11.65
C ILE A 103 18.79 5.01 12.66
N THR A 104 19.54 5.62 13.56
CA THR A 104 19.23 6.89 14.20
C THR A 104 19.01 7.95 13.12
N GLY A 105 17.77 8.19 12.68
CA GLY A 105 17.43 9.34 11.84
C GLY A 105 16.30 9.11 10.83
N PRO A 106 15.53 10.15 10.46
CA PRO A 106 14.37 10.05 9.59
C PRO A 106 14.82 9.98 8.13
N VAL A 107 15.28 8.81 7.67
CA VAL A 107 15.21 8.51 6.23
C VAL A 107 13.75 8.14 5.97
N THR A 108 12.94 9.20 5.88
CA THR A 108 11.49 9.16 5.86
C THR A 108 11.03 8.45 4.60
N ILE A 109 10.24 7.39 4.73
CA ILE A 109 9.71 6.60 3.60
C ILE A 109 8.88 7.51 2.65
N SER A 110 8.40 8.65 3.15
CA SER A 110 7.79 9.72 2.34
C SER A 110 8.68 10.28 1.24
N LYS A 111 10.01 10.25 1.41
CA LYS A 111 10.95 10.63 0.35
C LYS A 111 11.08 9.56 -0.73
N LEU A 112 10.82 8.30 -0.39
CA LEU A 112 10.90 7.19 -1.34
C LEU A 112 9.69 7.14 -2.26
N LEU A 113 8.51 7.51 -1.75
CA LEU A 113 7.24 7.43 -2.48
C LEU A 113 6.44 8.75 -2.28
N PRO A 114 6.89 9.86 -2.89
CA PRO A 114 6.31 11.19 -2.64
C PRO A 114 4.87 11.34 -3.19
N SER A 115 4.53 10.53 -4.21
CA SER A 115 3.22 10.54 -4.88
C SER A 115 2.19 9.61 -4.25
N LEU A 116 2.50 9.02 -3.08
CA LEU A 116 1.66 8.00 -2.48
C LEU A 116 0.32 8.59 -1.98
N VAL A 117 -0.77 8.08 -2.55
CA VAL A 117 -2.15 8.48 -2.24
C VAL A 117 -2.90 7.37 -1.51
N SER A 118 -2.51 6.11 -1.71
CA SER A 118 -3.14 4.93 -1.11
C SER A 118 -2.09 4.04 -0.46
N LEU A 119 -2.27 3.71 0.82
CA LEU A 119 -1.37 2.84 1.56
C LEU A 119 -2.16 1.76 2.34
N GLY A 120 -1.79 0.50 2.15
CA GLY A 120 -2.31 -0.61 2.94
C GLY A 120 -1.19 -1.35 3.65
N ILE A 121 -1.30 -1.50 4.97
CA ILE A 121 -0.32 -2.17 5.84
C ILE A 121 -0.98 -3.20 6.79
N ALA A 122 -2.07 -3.80 6.34
CA ALA A 122 -2.90 -4.68 7.15
C ALA A 122 -2.17 -5.96 7.61
N GLY A 123 -2.52 -6.46 8.80
CA GLY A 123 -2.13 -7.79 9.28
C GLY A 123 -0.84 -7.90 10.08
N ARG A 124 -0.14 -6.79 10.38
CA ARG A 124 1.06 -6.80 11.24
C ARG A 124 1.05 -5.72 12.31
N PRO A 125 1.60 -6.00 13.50
CA PRO A 125 1.57 -5.06 14.62
C PRO A 125 2.32 -3.79 14.27
N LEU A 126 1.66 -2.65 14.48
CA LEU A 126 2.20 -1.30 14.35
C LEU A 126 2.22 -0.68 15.74
N ASN A 127 3.37 -0.17 16.17
CA ASN A 127 3.45 0.56 17.43
C ASN A 127 2.99 2.03 17.26
N ALA A 128 2.70 2.71 18.37
CA ALA A 128 2.15 4.07 18.34
C ALA A 128 3.09 5.09 17.66
N THR A 129 4.41 4.93 17.83
CA THR A 129 5.42 5.81 17.22
C THR A 129 5.45 5.64 15.71
N GLU A 130 5.39 4.41 15.22
CA GLU A 130 5.33 4.11 13.78
C GLU A 130 4.04 4.66 13.15
N PHE A 131 2.90 4.49 13.81
CA PHE A 131 1.63 5.04 13.34
C PHE A 131 1.67 6.57 13.24
N THR A 132 2.15 7.25 14.27
CA THR A 132 2.28 8.72 14.28
C THR A 132 3.25 9.19 13.20
N THR A 133 4.36 8.47 13.04
CA THR A 133 5.35 8.74 11.98
C THR A 133 4.71 8.60 10.60
N LEU A 134 3.98 7.52 10.34
CA LEU A 134 3.27 7.31 9.08
C LEU A 134 2.33 8.50 8.77
N CYS A 135 1.54 8.93 9.75
CA CYS A 135 0.58 10.03 9.57
C CYS A 135 1.24 11.38 9.27
N THR A 136 2.43 11.64 9.84
CA THR A 136 3.19 12.87 9.57
C THR A 136 3.95 12.82 8.24
N CYS A 137 4.37 11.63 7.83
CA CYS A 137 5.19 11.44 6.63
C CYS A 137 4.36 11.47 5.34
N TYR A 138 3.10 11.03 5.38
CA TYR A 138 2.26 10.91 4.19
C TYR A 138 0.98 11.76 4.26
N PRO A 139 1.08 13.11 4.36
CA PRO A 139 -0.07 13.99 4.52
C PRO A 139 -1.03 14.00 3.30
N ASN A 140 -0.59 13.46 2.17
CA ASN A 140 -1.35 13.38 0.93
C ASN A 140 -2.19 12.10 0.80
N LEU A 141 -2.14 11.18 1.78
CA LEU A 141 -2.95 9.96 1.73
C LEU A 141 -4.43 10.29 1.68
N ARG A 142 -5.12 9.62 0.75
CA ARG A 142 -6.58 9.60 0.61
C ARG A 142 -7.14 8.26 1.05
N ASN A 143 -6.38 7.17 0.94
CA ASN A 143 -6.82 5.85 1.39
C ASN A 143 -5.77 5.24 2.32
N LEU A 144 -6.19 4.79 3.49
CA LEU A 144 -5.34 4.11 4.47
C LEU A 144 -6.02 2.85 5.00
N ASP A 145 -5.33 1.71 4.91
CA ASP A 145 -5.74 0.46 5.55
C ASP A 145 -4.70 0.02 6.58
N ILE A 146 -5.12 0.06 7.85
CA ILE A 146 -4.36 -0.39 9.02
C ILE A 146 -5.07 -1.54 9.75
N SER A 147 -5.90 -2.29 9.04
CA SER A 147 -6.68 -3.39 9.64
C SER A 147 -5.76 -4.46 10.25
N ASN A 148 -6.13 -5.00 11.41
CA ASN A 148 -5.38 -6.04 12.13
C ASN A 148 -3.92 -5.65 12.44
N THR A 149 -3.65 -4.36 12.66
CA THR A 149 -2.30 -3.87 13.04
C THR A 149 -2.09 -3.68 14.55
N ASN A 150 -3.02 -4.10 15.41
CA ASN A 150 -2.97 -3.90 16.86
C ASN A 150 -2.78 -2.44 17.32
N VAL A 151 -3.00 -1.47 16.43
CA VAL A 151 -3.08 -0.05 16.80
C VAL A 151 -4.27 0.14 17.73
N LYS A 152 -4.01 0.70 18.91
CA LYS A 152 -5.04 0.99 19.93
C LYS A 152 -5.35 2.47 20.05
N ASP A 153 -4.49 3.30 19.48
CA ASP A 153 -4.49 4.74 19.63
C ASP A 153 -4.22 5.38 18.27
N LEU A 154 -5.18 6.16 17.79
CA LEU A 154 -5.13 6.82 16.49
C LEU A 154 -4.57 8.25 16.57
N ARG A 155 -3.83 8.59 17.64
CA ARG A 155 -3.13 9.87 17.73
C ARG A 155 -2.26 10.15 16.50
N GLY A 156 -2.38 11.36 15.98
CA GLY A 156 -1.71 11.84 14.78
C GLY A 156 -2.48 11.61 13.48
N ILE A 157 -3.60 10.88 13.49
CA ILE A 157 -4.38 10.60 12.26
C ILE A 157 -4.98 11.89 11.66
N SER A 158 -5.24 12.91 12.47
CA SER A 158 -5.75 14.22 12.02
C SER A 158 -4.79 14.94 11.06
N ASN A 159 -3.51 14.58 11.04
CA ASN A 159 -2.54 15.07 10.04
C ASN A 159 -2.88 14.63 8.61
N LEU A 160 -3.63 13.53 8.44
CA LEU A 160 -4.09 13.03 7.15
C LEU A 160 -5.34 13.78 6.68
N SER A 161 -5.26 15.11 6.58
CA SER A 161 -6.39 16.00 6.25
C SER A 161 -7.07 15.71 4.89
N ASN A 162 -6.40 14.94 4.03
CA ASN A 162 -6.91 14.49 2.74
C ASN A 162 -7.54 13.09 2.77
N LEU A 163 -7.57 12.43 3.93
CA LEU A 163 -8.04 11.05 4.04
C LEU A 163 -9.53 10.97 3.72
N GLU A 164 -9.87 10.12 2.75
CA GLU A 164 -11.21 9.86 2.25
C GLU A 164 -11.69 8.47 2.68
N VAL A 165 -10.79 7.49 2.77
CA VAL A 165 -11.10 6.11 3.17
C VAL A 165 -10.13 5.64 4.25
N LEU A 166 -10.68 5.11 5.34
CA LEU A 166 -9.92 4.56 6.47
C LEU A 166 -10.47 3.18 6.83
N ALA A 167 -9.63 2.15 6.71
CA ALA A 167 -9.94 0.80 7.17
C ALA A 167 -9.20 0.47 8.47
N ILE A 168 -9.97 0.17 9.53
CA ILE A 168 -9.51 -0.13 10.89
C ILE A 168 -10.06 -1.46 11.41
N GLY A 169 -10.38 -2.39 10.51
CA GLY A 169 -10.97 -3.67 10.88
C GLY A 169 -10.05 -4.47 11.81
N GLY A 170 -10.60 -5.05 12.88
CA GLY A 170 -9.79 -5.85 13.81
C GLY A 170 -8.82 -5.05 14.68
N LEU A 171 -9.02 -3.74 14.81
CA LEU A 171 -8.35 -2.91 15.82
C LEU A 171 -9.17 -2.79 17.11
N GLU A 172 -8.49 -2.58 18.23
CA GLU A 172 -9.08 -2.31 19.55
C GLU A 172 -8.92 -0.83 19.91
N VAL A 173 -9.41 0.07 19.04
CA VAL A 173 -9.32 1.52 19.27
C VAL A 173 -10.41 1.96 20.25
N THR A 174 -10.03 2.62 21.33
CA THR A 174 -10.96 3.14 22.35
C THR A 174 -11.25 4.62 22.19
N ASP A 175 -10.31 5.40 21.65
CA ASP A 175 -10.45 6.83 21.38
C ASP A 175 -10.44 7.13 19.88
N MET A 176 -11.53 7.70 19.39
CA MET A 176 -11.75 8.05 17.98
C MET A 176 -11.80 9.56 17.75
N LYS A 177 -11.44 10.39 18.75
CA LYS A 177 -11.63 11.84 18.70
C LYS A 177 -11.01 12.49 17.47
N GLU A 178 -9.76 12.14 17.13
CA GLU A 178 -9.06 12.71 15.97
C GLU A 178 -9.64 12.26 14.62
N VAL A 179 -10.31 11.10 14.56
CA VAL A 179 -10.97 10.63 13.33
C VAL A 179 -12.11 11.58 12.93
N PHE A 180 -12.80 12.18 13.92
CA PHE A 180 -13.84 13.17 13.67
C PHE A 180 -13.31 14.50 13.11
N GLU A 181 -12.00 14.74 13.17
CA GLU A 181 -11.37 15.93 12.57
C GLU A 181 -11.16 15.76 11.05
N LEU A 182 -11.26 14.54 10.52
CA LEU A 182 -11.08 14.21 9.11
C LEU A 182 -12.29 14.57 8.26
N LYS A 183 -12.37 15.85 7.87
CA LYS A 183 -13.53 16.42 7.14
C LYS A 183 -13.83 15.77 5.79
N LYS A 184 -12.84 15.13 5.15
CA LYS A 184 -12.99 14.47 3.84
C LYS A 184 -13.30 12.98 3.94
N LEU A 185 -13.29 12.42 5.16
CA LEU A 185 -13.50 11.00 5.35
C LEU A 185 -14.94 10.65 4.97
N ARG A 186 -15.07 9.91 3.86
CA ARG A 186 -16.34 9.32 3.45
C ARG A 186 -16.38 8.01 4.19
N MET A 187 -17.36 7.78 5.06
CA MET A 187 -17.40 6.55 5.86
C MET A 187 -17.64 5.33 4.95
N PRO A 188 -16.65 4.43 4.84
CA PRO A 188 -16.95 3.04 5.10
C PRO A 188 -15.99 2.52 6.17
N LEU A 189 -16.44 2.49 7.42
CA LEU A 189 -15.85 1.62 8.44
C LEU A 189 -16.18 0.17 8.02
N LEU A 190 -15.41 -0.40 7.09
CA LEU A 190 -15.56 -1.78 6.66
C LEU A 190 -14.87 -2.69 7.70
N SER A 191 -15.63 -3.16 8.68
CA SER A 191 -15.18 -4.18 9.61
C SER A 191 -15.76 -5.55 9.23
N PRO A 192 -14.95 -6.56 8.84
CA PRO A 192 -15.44 -7.93 8.62
C PRO A 192 -15.71 -8.71 9.93
N LYS A 193 -15.43 -8.13 11.10
CA LYS A 193 -15.79 -8.61 12.44
C LYS A 193 -16.33 -7.43 13.25
N PRO A 194 -17.21 -7.63 14.25
CA PRO A 194 -17.75 -6.52 15.02
C PRO A 194 -16.62 -5.85 15.79
N THR A 195 -16.10 -4.75 15.25
CA THR A 195 -15.29 -3.82 16.02
C THR A 195 -16.17 -3.36 17.17
N ARG A 196 -15.73 -3.54 18.42
CA ARG A 196 -16.47 -3.05 19.59
C ARG A 196 -16.35 -1.53 19.61
N ILE A 197 -17.10 -0.86 18.74
CA ILE A 197 -17.28 0.59 18.75
C ILE A 197 -18.09 0.85 20.02
N VAL A 198 -17.41 1.25 21.10
CA VAL A 198 -18.10 1.85 22.24
C VAL A 198 -18.66 3.19 21.76
N PRO A 199 -19.99 3.41 21.78
CA PRO A 199 -20.53 4.71 21.44
C PRO A 199 -20.01 5.71 22.47
N PHE A 200 -19.22 6.70 22.04
CA PHE A 200 -18.96 7.86 22.85
C PHE A 200 -20.23 8.70 22.88
N MET A 201 -20.87 8.80 24.06
CA MET A 201 -21.91 9.79 24.31
C MET A 201 -21.24 11.17 24.27
N PRO A 202 -21.63 12.09 23.37
CA PRO A 202 -21.10 13.45 23.42
C PRO A 202 -21.41 14.04 24.81
N PRO A 203 -20.53 14.88 25.38
CA PRO A 203 -20.86 15.60 26.60
C PRO A 203 -22.12 16.41 26.32
N SER A 204 -23.17 16.15 27.12
CA SER A 204 -24.39 16.96 27.11
C SER A 204 -23.99 18.42 27.29
N ALA A 205 -24.33 19.24 26.30
CA ALA A 205 -24.10 20.68 26.38
C ALA A 205 -24.79 21.26 27.63
N PRO A 206 -24.16 22.21 28.34
CA PRO A 206 -24.78 22.90 29.46
C PRO A 206 -25.98 23.75 29.03
#